data_AF-A0A939KVP9-F1
#
_entry.id   AF-A0A939KVP9-F1
#
_cell.length_a   1.000
_cell.length_b   1.000
_cell.length_c   1.000
_cell.angle_alpha   90.00
_cell.angle_beta   90.00
_cell.angle_gamma   90.00
#
_symmetry.space_group_name_H-M   'P 1'
#
loop_
_entity.id
_entity.type
_entity.pdbx_description
1 polymer ?
#
loop_
_entity_poly.entity_id
_entity_poly.type
_entity_poly.pdbx_seq_one_letter_code
_entity_poly.pdbx_strand_id
1 'polypeptide(L)'
;MRANKKILRWLIIEAVTGLIMDSIIGPIAFVLVGLMVLATFLKSIKQDPQPPEITFELHYDEKSKLPPRVVSSGDLDQLAQLTVEQLKDICRKSGWRGWSRLRKAELIAFIRDSVT
;
A
#
# COMPACT_ATOMS: atom_id res chain seq x y z
N MET A 1 25.78 56.56 -32.89
CA MET A 1 24.82 55.48 -33.23
C MET A 1 23.70 55.48 -32.19
N ARG A 2 22.46 55.79 -32.58
CA ARG A 2 21.31 55.80 -31.66
C ARG A 2 20.77 54.38 -31.55
N ALA A 3 21.10 53.67 -30.48
CA ALA A 3 20.50 52.38 -30.18
C ALA A 3 18.97 52.55 -30.13
N ASN A 4 18.26 51.81 -31.00
CA ASN A 4 16.82 51.91 -31.12
C ASN A 4 16.19 51.32 -29.85
N LYS A 5 15.43 52.12 -29.09
CA LYS A 5 14.77 51.68 -27.85
C LYS A 5 13.92 50.42 -28.05
N LYS A 6 13.45 50.15 -29.28
CA LYS A 6 12.73 48.91 -29.62
C LYS A 6 13.62 47.67 -29.52
N ILE A 7 14.87 47.76 -29.97
CA ILE A 7 15.85 46.66 -29.92
C ILE A 7 16.23 46.39 -28.48
N LEU A 8 16.44 47.44 -27.67
CA LEU A 8 16.76 47.28 -26.24
C LEU A 8 15.62 46.63 -25.45
N ARG A 9 14.35 47.00 -25.73
CA ARG A 9 13.19 46.38 -25.09
C ARG A 9 13.02 44.92 -25.50
N TRP A 10 13.30 44.59 -26.76
CA TRP A 10 13.25 43.22 -27.26
C TRP A 10 14.30 42.33 -26.60
N LEU A 11 15.53 42.84 -26.44
CA LEU A 11 16.64 42.12 -25.80
C LEU A 11 16.39 41.84 -24.30
N ILE A 12 15.71 42.75 -23.61
CA ILE A 12 15.32 42.56 -22.19
C ILE A 12 14.26 41.47 -22.05
N ILE A 13 13.28 41.42 -22.97
CA ILE A 13 12.23 40.40 -22.94
C ILE A 13 12.84 39.01 -23.14
N GLU A 14 13.76 38.87 -24.09
CA GLU A 14 14.44 37.60 -24.41
C GLU A 14 15.26 37.08 -23.21
N ALA A 15 15.97 37.97 -22.52
CA ALA A 15 16.75 37.63 -21.32
C ALA A 15 15.87 37.18 -20.14
N VAL A 16 14.71 37.83 -19.94
CA VAL A 16 13.78 37.50 -18.84
C VAL A 16 13.07 36.18 -19.12
N THR A 17 12.70 35.90 -20.38
CA THR A 17 12.09 34.61 -20.74
C THR A 17 13.05 33.44 -20.55
N GLY A 18 14.34 33.59 -20.88
CA GLY A 18 15.33 32.53 -20.62
C GLY A 18 15.47 32.21 -19.13
N LEU A 19 15.54 33.24 -18.28
CA LEU A 19 15.72 33.08 -16.83
C LEU A 19 14.51 32.43 -16.12
N ILE A 20 13.30 32.66 -16.62
CA ILE A 20 12.06 32.10 -16.06
C ILE A 20 11.90 30.62 -16.45
N MET A 21 12.31 30.24 -17.67
CA MET A 21 12.14 28.88 -18.16
C MET A 21 13.01 27.87 -17.39
N ASP A 22 14.25 28.21 -17.03
CA ASP A 22 15.12 27.33 -16.23
C ASP A 22 14.61 27.11 -14.79
N SER A 23 13.97 28.13 -14.18
CA SER A 23 13.51 28.06 -12.78
C SER A 23 12.17 27.32 -12.59
N ILE A 24 11.36 27.18 -13.65
CA ILE A 24 10.01 26.59 -13.56
C ILE A 24 9.98 25.19 -14.18
N ILE A 25 10.70 24.97 -15.28
CA ILE A 25 10.72 23.68 -15.96
C ILE A 25 11.42 22.62 -15.10
N GLY A 26 12.50 22.98 -14.40
CA GLY A 26 13.22 22.09 -13.47
C GLY A 26 12.33 21.50 -12.35
N PRO A 27 11.65 22.32 -11.52
CA PRO A 27 10.83 21.79 -10.43
C PRO A 27 9.59 21.04 -10.94
N ILE A 28 8.98 21.45 -12.05
CA ILE A 28 7.84 20.73 -12.63
C ILE A 28 8.29 19.34 -13.10
N ALA A 29 9.42 19.24 -13.81
CA ALA A 29 9.99 17.96 -14.22
C ALA A 29 10.35 17.09 -13.01
N PHE A 30 10.93 17.67 -11.95
CA PHE A 30 11.27 16.95 -10.72
C PHE A 30 10.03 16.41 -9.99
N VAL A 31 8.94 17.18 -9.94
CA VAL A 31 7.65 16.74 -9.37
C VAL A 31 7.05 15.61 -10.21
N LEU A 32 7.09 15.70 -11.54
CA LEU A 32 6.56 14.64 -12.42
C LEU A 32 7.37 13.33 -12.31
N VAL A 33 8.71 13.43 -12.31
CA VAL A 33 9.59 12.27 -12.10
C VAL A 33 9.39 11.68 -10.71
N GLY A 34 9.30 12.53 -9.68
CA GLY A 34 9.00 12.12 -8.30
C GLY A 34 7.64 11.42 -8.19
N LEU A 35 6.60 11.94 -8.85
CA LEU A 35 5.28 11.31 -8.93
C LEU A 35 5.33 9.96 -9.65
N MET A 36 6.14 9.80 -10.71
CA MET A 36 6.31 8.50 -11.38
C MET A 36 7.03 7.47 -10.50
N VAL A 37 8.08 7.88 -9.78
CA VAL A 37 8.77 7.00 -8.83
C VAL A 37 7.83 6.62 -7.67
N LEU A 38 7.07 7.58 -7.15
CA LEU A 38 6.08 7.32 -6.09
C LEU A 38 4.94 6.41 -6.57
N ALA A 39 4.42 6.61 -7.79
CA ALA A 39 3.39 5.74 -8.37
C ALA A 39 3.91 4.31 -8.57
N THR A 40 5.17 4.17 -8.98
CA THR A 40 5.83 2.86 -9.11
C THR A 40 6.04 2.20 -7.74
N PHE A 41 6.42 2.99 -6.74
CA PHE A 41 6.58 2.53 -5.36
C PHE A 41 5.24 2.09 -4.75
N LEU A 42 4.17 2.86 -4.92
CA LEU A 42 2.81 2.51 -4.50
C LEU A 42 2.30 1.24 -5.20
N LYS A 43 2.63 1.04 -6.48
CA LYS A 43 2.31 -0.19 -7.22
C LYS A 43 3.05 -1.41 -6.63
N SER A 44 4.24 -1.21 -6.07
CA SER A 44 5.00 -2.27 -5.36
C SER A 44 4.43 -2.63 -3.99
N ILE A 45 3.64 -1.75 -3.36
CA ILE A 45 2.90 -2.08 -2.11
C ILE A 45 1.59 -2.83 -2.43
N LYS A 46 1.16 -2.82 -3.70
CA LYS A 46 0.06 -3.62 -4.24
C LYS A 46 0.55 -4.87 -4.97
N GLN A 47 1.67 -5.45 -4.53
CA GLN A 47 1.86 -6.87 -4.79
C GLN A 47 0.71 -7.58 -4.06
N ASP A 48 -0.42 -7.76 -4.73
CA ASP A 48 -1.28 -8.91 -4.55
C ASP A 48 -0.40 -10.09 -4.94
N PRO A 49 0.13 -10.88 -3.98
CA PRO A 49 0.54 -12.22 -4.34
C PRO A 49 -0.78 -12.95 -4.56
N GLN A 50 -1.22 -13.05 -5.82
CA GLN A 50 -2.20 -14.06 -6.23
C GLN A 50 -1.76 -15.37 -5.55
N PRO A 51 -2.47 -15.85 -4.53
CA PRO A 51 -2.12 -17.13 -3.94
C PRO A 51 -2.30 -18.15 -5.06
N PRO A 52 -1.34 -19.06 -5.26
CA PRO A 52 -1.53 -20.14 -6.22
C PRO A 52 -2.89 -20.77 -5.96
N GLU A 53 -3.66 -20.97 -7.02
CA GLU A 53 -4.87 -21.77 -7.05
C GLU A 53 -4.49 -23.18 -6.61
N ILE A 54 -4.35 -23.39 -5.30
CA ILE A 54 -4.25 -24.72 -4.74
C ILE A 54 -5.68 -25.11 -4.46
N THR A 55 -6.25 -25.80 -5.45
CA THR A 55 -7.42 -26.67 -5.31
C THR A 55 -7.09 -27.73 -4.27
N PHE A 56 -7.16 -27.35 -2.99
CA PHE A 56 -7.26 -28.31 -1.90
C PHE A 56 -8.72 -28.72 -1.85
N GLU A 57 -9.01 -29.85 -2.52
CA GLU A 57 -10.13 -30.73 -2.22
C GLU A 57 -10.16 -30.95 -0.71
N LEU A 58 -11.03 -30.22 -0.02
CA LEU A 58 -11.22 -30.31 1.42
C LEU A 58 -12.07 -31.55 1.69
N HIS A 59 -11.41 -32.63 2.12
CA HIS A 59 -12.08 -33.63 2.93
C HIS A 59 -12.37 -33.02 4.30
N TYR A 60 -13.55 -32.41 4.43
CA TYR A 60 -14.07 -31.89 5.69
C TYR A 60 -14.54 -33.10 6.51
N ASP A 61 -13.84 -33.43 7.59
CA ASP A 61 -14.40 -34.33 8.60
C ASP A 61 -15.37 -33.52 9.47
N GLU A 62 -16.65 -33.82 9.31
CA GLU A 62 -17.82 -33.16 9.88
C GLU A 62 -17.95 -33.32 11.41
N LYS A 63 -16.93 -33.85 12.10
CA LYS A 63 -17.10 -34.36 13.47
C LYS A 63 -16.22 -33.69 14.52
N SER A 64 -16.30 -32.36 14.62
CA SER A 64 -16.01 -31.72 15.91
C SER A 64 -17.03 -30.63 16.24
N LYS A 65 -18.00 -31.02 17.09
CA LYS A 65 -18.85 -30.12 17.87
C LYS A 65 -17.99 -29.11 18.62
N LEU A 66 -18.20 -27.81 18.41
CA LEU A 66 -17.99 -26.78 19.42
C LEU A 66 -19.04 -25.65 19.29
N PRO A 67 -19.42 -25.03 20.43
CA PRO A 67 -20.67 -24.31 20.59
C PRO A 67 -20.68 -22.95 19.87
N PRO A 68 -21.86 -22.37 19.58
CA PRO A 68 -21.97 -21.02 19.07
C PRO A 68 -21.68 -20.05 20.21
N ARG A 69 -20.39 -19.73 20.43
CA ARG A 69 -20.01 -18.66 21.35
C ARG A 69 -20.16 -17.35 20.58
N VAL A 70 -21.29 -16.68 20.77
CA VAL A 70 -21.57 -15.32 20.28
C VAL A 70 -20.37 -14.45 20.64
N VAL A 71 -19.56 -14.14 19.63
CA VAL A 71 -18.40 -13.27 19.77
C VAL A 71 -18.92 -11.86 19.59
N SER A 72 -18.65 -11.00 20.57
CA SER A 72 -18.91 -9.57 20.48
C SER A 72 -18.35 -9.04 19.16
N SER A 73 -19.24 -8.56 18.31
CA SER A 73 -19.00 -8.23 16.90
C SER A 73 -17.84 -7.24 16.70
N GLY A 74 -17.59 -6.39 17.70
CA GLY A 74 -16.61 -5.30 17.61
C GLY A 74 -15.16 -5.69 17.38
N ASP A 75 -14.67 -6.78 17.99
CA ASP A 75 -13.25 -7.21 17.81
C ASP A 75 -13.05 -8.04 16.55
N LEU A 76 -14.07 -8.81 16.14
CA LEU A 76 -14.02 -9.56 14.89
C LEU A 76 -14.01 -8.64 13.67
N ASP A 77 -14.76 -7.53 13.73
CA ASP A 77 -14.81 -6.56 12.65
C ASP A 77 -13.44 -5.89 12.43
N GLN A 78 -12.70 -5.61 13.51
CA GLN A 78 -11.35 -5.05 13.43
C GLN A 78 -10.35 -6.06 12.85
N LEU A 79 -10.38 -7.32 13.29
CA LEU A 79 -9.49 -8.36 12.77
C LEU A 79 -9.86 -8.78 11.33
N ALA A 80 -11.14 -8.71 10.95
CA ALA A 80 -11.61 -9.03 9.60
C ALA A 80 -11.21 -7.97 8.57
N GLN A 81 -11.07 -6.71 8.98
CA GLN A 81 -10.56 -5.62 8.15
C GLN A 81 -9.05 -5.74 7.86
N LEU A 82 -8.30 -6.50 8.66
CA LEU A 82 -6.88 -6.73 8.45
C LEU A 82 -6.63 -7.76 7.33
N THR A 83 -5.50 -7.60 6.64
CA THR A 83 -5.05 -8.56 5.62
C THR A 83 -4.47 -9.82 6.26
N VAL A 84 -4.38 -10.91 5.50
CA VAL A 84 -3.77 -12.16 5.97
C VAL A 84 -2.32 -11.94 6.42
N GLU A 85 -1.58 -11.09 5.73
CA GLU A 85 -0.21 -10.73 6.09
C GLU A 85 -0.13 -9.97 7.41
N GLN A 86 -1.02 -9.00 7.62
CA GLN A 86 -1.10 -8.26 8.88
C GLN A 86 -1.47 -9.18 10.05
N LEU A 87 -2.40 -10.12 9.85
CA LEU A 87 -2.75 -11.14 10.85
C LEU A 87 -1.56 -12.06 11.16
N LYS A 88 -0.81 -12.47 10.14
CA LYS A 88 0.42 -13.27 10.30
C LYS A 88 1.52 -12.50 11.02
N ASP A 89 1.67 -11.21 10.74
CA ASP A 89 2.63 -10.34 11.43
C ASP A 89 2.29 -10.16 12.90
N ILE A 90 1.00 -10.07 13.25
CA ILE A 90 0.56 -10.06 14.64
C ILE A 90 0.97 -11.37 15.31
N CYS A 91 0.69 -12.52 14.69
CA CYS A 91 1.10 -13.82 15.24
C CYS A 91 2.63 -13.96 15.37
N ARG A 92 3.40 -13.40 14.42
CA ARG A 92 4.86 -13.42 14.43
C ARG A 92 5.43 -12.53 15.54
N LYS A 93 4.89 -11.32 15.73
CA LYS A 93 5.29 -10.39 16.80
C LYS A 93 4.94 -10.95 18.18
N SER A 94 3.81 -11.64 18.30
CA SER A 94 3.40 -12.33 19.53
C SER A 94 4.17 -13.65 19.76
N GLY A 95 5.01 -14.09 18.82
CA GLY A 95 5.80 -15.32 18.95
C GLY A 95 4.97 -16.61 18.93
N TRP A 96 3.73 -16.56 18.45
CA TRP A 96 2.89 -17.75 18.34
C TRP A 96 3.41 -18.67 17.24
N ARG A 97 3.12 -19.97 17.34
CA ARG A 97 3.55 -21.00 16.37
C ARG A 97 2.33 -21.76 15.86
N GLY A 98 2.42 -22.33 14.66
CA GLY A 98 1.33 -23.12 14.06
C GLY A 98 0.33 -22.33 13.20
N TRP A 99 0.53 -21.03 13.01
CA TRP A 99 -0.35 -20.18 12.19
C TRP A 99 -0.01 -20.13 10.70
N SER A 100 1.12 -20.72 10.28
CA SER A 100 1.63 -20.61 8.90
C SER A 100 0.74 -21.29 7.85
N ARG A 101 -0.04 -22.30 8.25
CA ARG A 101 -0.96 -23.07 7.39
C ARG A 101 -2.43 -22.64 7.52
N LEU A 102 -2.73 -21.71 8.43
CA LEU A 102 -4.10 -21.30 8.71
C LEU A 102 -4.63 -20.34 7.63
N ARG A 103 -5.93 -20.44 7.34
CA ARG A 103 -6.65 -19.50 6.47
C ARG A 103 -7.02 -18.23 7.24
N LYS A 104 -7.46 -17.17 6.54
CA LYS A 104 -7.80 -15.87 7.16
C LYS A 104 -8.75 -16.01 8.35
N ALA A 105 -9.85 -16.75 8.19
CA ALA A 105 -10.83 -16.96 9.25
C ALA A 105 -10.24 -17.72 10.45
N GLU A 106 -9.40 -18.71 10.19
CA GLU A 106 -8.73 -19.50 11.23
C GLU A 106 -7.64 -18.70 11.95
N LEU A 107 -6.92 -17.82 11.26
CA LEU A 107 -5.99 -16.89 11.88
C LEU A 107 -6.70 -15.94 12.84
N ILE A 108 -7.87 -15.42 12.45
CA ILE A 108 -8.68 -14.54 13.31
C ILE A 108 -9.13 -15.29 14.56
N ALA A 109 -9.63 -16.52 14.40
CA ALA A 109 -10.01 -17.37 15.52
C ALA A 109 -8.82 -17.71 16.43
N PHE A 110 -7.68 -18.05 15.83
CA PHE A 110 -6.45 -18.38 16.55
C PHE A 110 -5.92 -17.20 17.37
N ILE A 111 -5.90 -15.99 16.79
CA ILE A 111 -5.48 -14.78 17.50
C ILE A 111 -6.42 -14.51 18.68
N ARG A 112 -7.74 -14.63 18.47
CA ARG A 112 -8.72 -14.46 19.55
C ARG A 112 -8.49 -15.43 20.70
N ASP A 113 -8.30 -16.70 20.38
CA ASP A 113 -8.11 -17.76 21.37
C ASP A 113 -6.76 -17.63 22.10
N SER A 114 -5.77 -17.00 21.48
CA SER A 114 -4.43 -16.78 22.08
C SER A 114 -4.32 -15.50 22.92
N VAL A 115 -5.24 -14.55 22.74
CA VAL A 115 -5.30 -13.28 23.51
C VAL A 115 -6.13 -13.43 24.79
N THR A 116 -6.99 -14.44 24.86
CA THR A 116 -7.82 -14.76 26.03
C THR A 116 -7.05 -15.61 27.04
#